data_AF-A0A9X9M5W6-F1
#
_entry.id   AF-A0A9X9M5W6-F1
#
_cell.length_a   1.000
_cell.length_b   1.000
_cell.length_c   1.000
_cell.angle_alpha   90.00
_cell.angle_beta   90.00
_cell.angle_gamma   90.00
#
_symmetry.space_group_name_H-M   'P 1'
#
loop_
_entity.id
_entity.type
_entity.pdbx_description
1 polymer ?
#
loop_
_entity_poly.entity_id
_entity_poly.type
_entity_poly.pdbx_seq_one_letter_code
_entity_poly.pdbx_strand_id
1 'polypeptide(L)'
;MKMYGVEIEIIDINDNFPRFRDEEIKVKVNENAAPGTRLVLPFARDADVSVNSLQSYQLSRNTHFSLEEKSGAEGQKYPELVLERPLDREKVAVHDLLLTALDGGDPIFSSTMHIRVMVLDANDNVPLFTRSEYTVSVPENIPVGTRLLTLTATDPDEGINGELTYSFRNEEDKISETFKLDSNLGEISTLQSLDHEESRFYLMEVVAQDGGA
;
A
#
# COMPACT_ATOMS: atom_id res chain seq x y z
N MET A 1 50.70 -60.27 0.69
CA MET A 1 50.07 -59.41 -0.34
C MET A 1 49.99 -58.00 0.25
N LYS A 2 50.63 -57.00 -0.36
CA LYS A 2 50.54 -55.61 0.10
C LYS A 2 49.42 -54.92 -0.67
N MET A 3 48.45 -54.36 0.06
CA MET A 3 47.41 -53.50 -0.50
C MET A 3 47.91 -52.06 -0.43
N TYR A 4 47.69 -51.30 -1.49
CA TYR A 4 47.99 -49.88 -1.56
C TYR A 4 46.67 -49.14 -1.73
N GLY A 5 46.41 -48.16 -0.87
CA GLY A 5 45.28 -47.25 -1.05
C GLY A 5 45.59 -46.28 -2.19
N VAL A 6 44.61 -46.05 -3.05
CA VAL A 6 44.63 -44.99 -4.05
C VAL A 6 43.55 -43.99 -3.65
N GLU A 7 43.93 -42.72 -3.55
CA GLU A 7 43.02 -41.61 -3.32
C GLU A 7 42.86 -40.82 -4.62
N ILE A 8 41.61 -40.51 -4.96
CA ILE A 8 41.26 -39.68 -6.11
C ILE A 8 40.35 -38.58 -5.59
N GLU A 9 40.81 -37.34 -5.72
CA GLU A 9 40.01 -36.16 -5.43
C GLU A 9 39.25 -35.73 -6.70
N ILE A 10 37.97 -35.41 -6.53
CA ILE A 10 37.15 -34.83 -7.59
C ILE A 10 37.02 -33.34 -7.28
N ILE A 11 37.48 -32.50 -8.21
CA ILE A 11 37.46 -31.05 -8.08
C ILE A 11 36.19 -30.52 -8.74
N ASP A 12 35.51 -29.62 -8.03
CA ASP A 12 34.32 -28.92 -8.49
C ASP A 12 34.61 -27.94 -9.63
N ILE A 13 33.65 -27.77 -10.53
CA ILE A 13 33.70 -26.77 -11.62
C ILE A 13 32.41 -25.95 -11.60
N ASN A 14 32.46 -24.69 -12.05
CA ASN A 14 31.28 -23.84 -12.14
C ASN A 14 30.41 -24.25 -13.34
N ASP A 15 29.60 -25.29 -13.19
CA ASP A 15 28.70 -25.81 -14.24
C ASP A 15 27.21 -25.74 -13.88
N ASN A 16 26.91 -25.31 -12.66
CA ASN A 16 25.58 -24.89 -12.24
C ASN A 16 25.55 -23.38 -12.06
N PHE A 17 24.34 -22.83 -12.00
CA PHE A 17 24.14 -21.41 -11.75
C PHE A 17 23.07 -21.27 -10.68
N PRO A 18 23.03 -20.15 -9.93
CA PRO A 18 22.03 -19.96 -8.90
C PRO A 18 20.63 -19.97 -9.51
N ARG A 19 19.67 -20.69 -8.91
CA ARG A 19 18.29 -20.74 -9.40
C ARG A 19 17.27 -20.41 -8.32
N PHE A 20 16.40 -19.46 -8.63
CA PHE A 20 15.16 -19.25 -7.89
C PHE A 20 14.13 -20.32 -8.29
N ARG A 21 13.24 -20.64 -7.35
CA ARG A 21 12.14 -21.59 -7.60
C ARG A 21 11.07 -20.99 -8.52
N ASP A 22 10.82 -19.69 -8.35
CA ASP A 22 9.79 -18.94 -9.02
C ASP A 22 10.42 -17.70 -9.69
N GLU A 23 9.86 -17.24 -10.80
CA GLU A 23 10.35 -16.06 -11.54
C GLU A 23 9.88 -14.74 -10.93
N GLU A 24 8.76 -14.76 -10.20
CA GLU A 24 8.17 -13.61 -9.53
C GLU A 24 7.71 -14.01 -8.12
N ILE A 25 7.94 -13.13 -7.15
CA ILE A 25 7.29 -13.18 -5.84
C ILE A 25 6.49 -11.91 -5.58
N LYS A 26 5.29 -12.08 -5.00
CA LYS A 26 4.47 -10.98 -4.49
C LYS A 26 4.60 -10.92 -2.98
N VAL A 27 5.04 -9.77 -2.48
CA VAL A 27 5.15 -9.51 -1.05
C VAL A 27 4.18 -8.39 -0.71
N LYS A 28 3.50 -8.50 0.42
CA LYS A 28 2.55 -7.50 0.91
C LYS A 28 3.13 -6.81 2.14
N VAL A 29 3.02 -5.50 2.20
CA VAL A 29 3.49 -4.68 3.32
C VAL A 29 2.53 -3.52 3.51
N ASN A 30 2.11 -3.23 4.75
CA ASN A 30 1.25 -2.08 5.01
C ASN A 30 2.06 -0.78 4.88
N GLU A 31 1.45 0.29 4.37
CA GLU A 31 2.15 1.57 4.23
C GLU A 31 2.60 2.19 5.56
N ASN A 32 1.86 1.91 6.64
CA ASN A 32 2.22 2.32 7.99
C ASN A 32 3.34 1.49 8.61
N ALA A 33 3.91 0.53 7.88
CA ALA A 33 5.05 -0.26 8.35
C ALA A 33 6.24 0.65 8.66
N ALA A 34 6.78 0.52 9.87
CA ALA A 34 7.91 1.32 10.30
C ALA A 34 9.18 0.96 9.50
N PRO A 35 10.05 1.94 9.19
CA PRO A 35 11.41 1.66 8.73
C PRO A 35 12.12 0.68 9.67
N GLY A 36 12.88 -0.26 9.10
CA GLY A 36 13.45 -1.42 9.77
C GLY A 36 12.59 -2.69 9.67
N THR A 37 11.36 -2.60 9.14
CA THR A 37 10.54 -3.78 8.84
C THR A 37 11.27 -4.69 7.84
N ARG A 38 11.31 -5.99 8.15
CA ARG A 38 12.01 -7.00 7.34
C ARG A 38 11.02 -7.93 6.66
N LEU A 39 11.20 -8.15 5.36
CA LEU A 39 10.41 -9.06 4.55
C LEU A 39 11.33 -10.17 4.03
N VAL A 40 11.02 -11.41 4.39
CA VAL A 40 11.82 -12.57 3.97
C VAL A 40 11.57 -12.84 2.49
N LEU A 41 12.66 -12.96 1.73
CA LEU A 41 12.63 -13.30 0.31
C LEU A 41 13.02 -14.78 0.10
N PRO A 42 12.55 -15.42 -0.98
CA PRO A 42 13.03 -16.73 -1.36
C PRO A 42 14.51 -16.64 -1.76
N PHE A 43 15.25 -17.69 -1.44
CA PHE A 43 16.66 -17.80 -1.75
C PHE A 43 16.85 -18.61 -3.03
N ALA A 44 17.90 -18.27 -3.80
CA ALA A 44 18.37 -19.09 -4.90
C ALA A 44 19.15 -20.30 -4.37
N ARG A 45 19.18 -21.37 -5.17
CA ARG A 45 20.01 -22.55 -4.89
C ARG A 45 21.01 -22.74 -6.01
N ASP A 46 22.25 -23.01 -5.62
CA ASP A 46 23.30 -23.49 -6.51
C ASP A 46 23.71 -24.89 -6.07
N ALA A 47 23.97 -25.77 -7.05
CA ALA A 47 24.39 -27.14 -6.78
C ALA A 47 25.92 -27.26 -6.61
N ASP A 48 26.66 -26.26 -7.06
CA ASP A 48 28.12 -26.19 -6.92
C ASP A 48 28.50 -25.89 -5.47
N VAL A 49 29.79 -26.04 -5.14
CA VAL A 49 30.29 -25.90 -3.77
C VAL A 49 31.32 -24.79 -3.64
N SER A 50 31.58 -24.37 -2.40
CA SER A 50 32.59 -23.36 -2.11
C SER A 50 32.38 -22.08 -2.93
N VAL A 51 33.38 -21.61 -3.69
CA VAL A 51 33.34 -20.38 -4.47
C VAL A 51 32.39 -20.43 -5.67
N ASN A 52 32.17 -21.61 -6.26
CA ASN A 52 31.24 -21.80 -7.38
C ASN A 52 29.78 -21.83 -6.92
N SER A 53 29.53 -22.04 -5.62
CA SER A 53 28.17 -21.95 -5.07
C SER A 53 27.69 -20.49 -5.00
N LEU A 54 26.40 -20.30 -4.70
CA LEU A 54 25.80 -18.99 -4.44
C LEU A 54 26.64 -18.14 -3.47
N GLN A 55 27.16 -17.00 -3.95
CA GLN A 55 27.99 -16.10 -3.17
C GLN A 55 27.30 -14.84 -2.70
N SER A 56 26.36 -14.27 -3.45
CA SER A 56 25.75 -12.99 -3.06
C SER A 56 24.43 -12.74 -3.74
N TYR A 57 23.71 -11.77 -3.20
CA TYR A 57 22.52 -11.20 -3.79
C TYR A 57 22.70 -9.71 -4.04
N GLN A 58 22.05 -9.21 -5.09
CA GLN A 58 21.99 -7.80 -5.42
C GLN A 58 20.55 -7.39 -5.68
N LEU A 59 20.16 -6.24 -5.14
CA LEU A 59 18.84 -5.64 -5.37
C LEU A 59 18.97 -4.49 -6.36
N SER A 60 17.99 -4.38 -7.27
CA SER A 60 17.87 -3.21 -8.14
C SER A 60 17.79 -1.90 -7.36
N ARG A 61 18.34 -0.84 -7.94
CA ARG A 61 18.27 0.52 -7.36
C ARG A 61 16.83 0.93 -7.11
N ASN A 62 16.57 1.42 -5.89
CA ASN A 62 15.28 1.94 -5.47
C ASN A 62 15.48 2.88 -4.26
N THR A 63 14.40 3.50 -3.76
CA THR A 63 14.47 4.50 -2.68
C THR A 63 13.93 4.04 -1.33
N HIS A 64 13.19 2.93 -1.27
CA HIS A 64 12.45 2.50 -0.07
C HIS A 64 13.03 1.25 0.57
N PHE A 65 13.76 0.43 -0.17
CA PHE A 65 14.18 -0.89 0.25
C PHE A 65 15.69 -1.10 0.08
N SER A 66 16.30 -1.68 1.09
CA SER A 66 17.65 -2.24 1.03
C SER A 66 17.59 -3.77 1.12
N LEU A 67 18.73 -4.39 0.88
CA LEU A 67 18.90 -5.84 0.95
C LEU A 67 19.88 -6.16 2.06
N GLU A 68 19.45 -6.98 3.03
CA GLU A 68 20.33 -7.61 4.00
C GLU A 68 20.48 -9.09 3.67
N GLU A 69 21.70 -9.62 3.75
CA GLU A 69 21.97 -11.06 3.66
C GLU A 69 22.13 -11.64 5.07
N LYS A 70 21.38 -12.70 5.38
CA LYS A 70 21.62 -13.55 6.55
C LYS A 70 22.34 -14.81 6.10
N SER A 71 23.26 -15.31 6.93
CA SER A 71 23.86 -16.63 6.76
C SER A 71 23.19 -17.60 7.71
N GLY A 72 22.66 -18.71 7.21
CA GLY A 72 22.15 -19.80 8.04
C GLY A 72 23.23 -20.84 8.36
N ALA A 73 22.78 -21.97 8.89
CA ALA A 73 23.63 -23.13 9.11
C ALA A 73 24.25 -23.58 7.76
N GLU A 74 25.51 -24.00 7.78
CA GLU A 74 26.24 -24.48 6.60
C GLU A 74 26.55 -23.41 5.54
N GLY A 75 26.40 -22.11 5.85
CA GLY A 75 26.80 -21.02 4.97
C GLY A 75 25.76 -20.63 3.90
N GLN A 76 24.55 -21.22 3.95
CA GLN A 76 23.46 -20.83 3.05
C GLN A 76 23.06 -19.37 3.28
N LYS A 77 22.97 -18.60 2.20
CA LYS A 77 22.63 -17.17 2.23
C LYS A 77 21.15 -16.95 1.96
N TYR A 78 20.52 -16.14 2.81
CA TYR A 78 19.11 -15.76 2.72
C TYR A 78 18.99 -14.25 2.54
N PRO A 79 18.29 -13.77 1.50
CA PRO A 79 18.02 -12.36 1.31
C PRO A 79 16.81 -11.92 2.15
N GLU A 80 16.94 -10.81 2.87
CA GLU A 80 15.86 -10.09 3.53
C GLU A 80 15.75 -8.69 2.91
N LEU A 81 14.54 -8.32 2.47
CA LEU A 81 14.24 -6.97 2.04
C LEU A 81 13.95 -6.13 3.29
N VAL A 82 14.67 -5.03 3.48
CA VAL A 82 14.51 -4.15 4.64
C VAL A 82 13.93 -2.83 4.18
N LEU A 83 12.85 -2.40 4.84
CA LEU A 83 12.23 -1.11 4.58
C LEU A 83 13.08 0.01 5.20
N GLU A 84 13.64 0.89 4.38
CA GLU A 84 14.50 2.01 4.80
C GLU A 84 13.74 3.33 4.92
N ARG A 85 12.70 3.50 4.11
CA ARG A 85 11.88 4.72 4.11
C ARG A 85 10.40 4.36 4.16
N PRO A 86 9.56 5.18 4.80
CA PRO A 86 8.12 4.98 4.79
C PRO A 86 7.58 4.77 3.38
N LEU A 87 6.55 3.93 3.29
CA LEU A 87 5.77 3.75 2.09
C LEU A 87 4.57 4.70 2.14
N ASP A 88 3.94 4.86 1.00
CA ASP A 88 2.80 5.73 0.80
C ASP A 88 2.06 5.18 -0.43
N ARG A 89 0.94 4.52 -0.19
CA ARG A 89 0.16 3.81 -1.19
C ARG A 89 -0.51 4.80 -2.14
N GLU A 90 -0.96 5.94 -1.64
CA GLU A 90 -1.58 7.04 -2.40
C GLU A 90 -0.60 7.62 -3.43
N LYS A 91 0.71 7.59 -3.14
CA LYS A 91 1.78 7.92 -4.10
C LYS A 91 2.16 6.75 -4.99
N VAL A 92 2.49 5.58 -4.40
CA VAL A 92 2.98 4.40 -5.12
C VAL A 92 2.48 3.11 -4.46
N ALA A 93 1.41 2.53 -5.00
CA ALA A 93 0.82 1.29 -4.48
C ALA A 93 1.64 0.02 -4.78
N VAL A 94 2.53 0.05 -5.78
CA VAL A 94 3.33 -1.13 -6.19
C VAL A 94 4.76 -0.74 -6.51
N HIS A 95 5.71 -1.45 -5.91
CA HIS A 95 7.13 -1.37 -6.27
C HIS A 95 7.60 -2.67 -6.94
N ASP A 96 8.06 -2.57 -8.18
CA ASP A 96 8.70 -3.67 -8.89
C ASP A 96 10.22 -3.58 -8.70
N LEU A 97 10.82 -4.62 -8.10
CA LEU A 97 12.25 -4.74 -7.84
C LEU A 97 12.79 -6.00 -8.52
N LEU A 98 14.09 -6.00 -8.79
CA LEU A 98 14.81 -7.15 -9.33
C LEU A 98 15.82 -7.65 -8.31
N LEU A 99 15.69 -8.90 -7.90
CA LEU A 99 16.69 -9.60 -7.10
C LEU A 99 17.59 -10.43 -8.02
N THR A 100 18.89 -10.23 -7.93
CA THR A 100 19.90 -10.99 -8.68
C THR A 100 20.70 -11.85 -7.71
N ALA A 101 20.78 -13.15 -7.97
CA ALA A 101 21.67 -14.07 -7.28
C ALA A 101 22.93 -14.28 -8.11
N LEU A 102 24.10 -14.28 -7.48
CA LEU A 102 25.40 -14.44 -8.15
C LEU A 102 26.22 -15.54 -7.45
N ASP A 103 26.86 -16.39 -8.25
CA ASP A 103 27.94 -17.27 -7.79
C ASP A 103 29.28 -16.51 -7.70
N GLY A 104 30.37 -17.24 -7.47
CA GLY A 104 31.73 -16.70 -7.44
C GLY A 104 32.67 -17.33 -8.46
N GLY A 105 32.14 -18.04 -9.46
CA GLY A 105 32.94 -18.71 -10.47
C GLY A 105 33.62 -17.74 -11.44
N ASP A 106 34.39 -18.28 -12.39
CA ASP A 106 34.97 -17.54 -13.51
C ASP A 106 34.63 -18.24 -14.85
N PRO A 107 33.66 -17.71 -15.63
CA PRO A 107 32.89 -16.49 -15.37
C PRO A 107 31.87 -16.67 -14.25
N ILE A 108 31.45 -15.54 -13.64
CA ILE A 108 30.35 -15.51 -12.67
C ILE A 108 29.04 -15.79 -13.40
N PHE A 109 28.25 -16.75 -12.93
CA PHE A 109 26.87 -16.91 -13.34
C PHE A 109 25.89 -16.23 -12.37
N SER A 110 24.74 -15.86 -12.93
CA SER A 110 23.69 -15.20 -12.18
C SER A 110 22.31 -15.59 -12.66
N SER A 111 21.32 -15.41 -11.80
CA SER A 111 19.91 -15.45 -12.16
C SER A 111 19.14 -14.34 -11.47
N THR A 112 17.94 -14.07 -11.96
CA THR A 112 17.10 -12.98 -11.46
C THR A 112 15.69 -13.46 -11.11
N MET A 113 15.07 -12.77 -10.16
CA MET A 113 13.66 -12.93 -9.81
C MET A 113 13.02 -11.55 -9.60
N HIS A 114 11.80 -11.37 -10.10
CA HIS A 114 11.00 -10.18 -9.87
C HIS A 114 10.40 -10.20 -8.46
N ILE A 115 10.50 -9.09 -7.75
CA ILE A 115 9.81 -8.87 -6.48
C ILE A 115 8.78 -7.78 -6.73
N ARG A 116 7.50 -8.13 -6.64
CA ARG A 116 6.41 -7.15 -6.65
C ARG A 116 5.97 -6.89 -5.21
N VAL A 117 6.37 -5.75 -4.68
CA VAL A 117 5.93 -5.29 -3.35
C VAL A 117 4.60 -4.56 -3.52
N MET A 118 3.54 -5.17 -3.01
CA MET A 118 2.20 -4.62 -2.96
C MET A 118 2.03 -3.87 -1.63
N VAL A 119 1.87 -2.55 -1.71
CA VAL A 119 1.60 -1.71 -0.54
C VAL A 119 0.12 -1.87 -0.18
N LEU A 120 -0.14 -2.28 1.05
CA LEU A 120 -1.49 -2.40 1.61
C LEU A 120 -1.86 -1.09 2.27
N ASP A 121 -3.10 -0.69 2.03
CA ASP A 121 -3.72 0.51 2.56
C ASP A 121 -3.81 0.55 4.09
N ALA A 122 -3.63 1.73 4.65
CA ALA A 122 -4.02 2.11 6.00
C ALA A 122 -4.90 3.36 5.95
N ASN A 123 -5.85 3.48 6.87
CA ASN A 123 -6.68 4.67 7.01
C ASN A 123 -5.86 5.81 7.64
N ASP A 124 -5.01 6.45 6.86
CA ASP A 124 -4.09 7.50 7.31
C ASP A 124 -4.39 8.88 6.71
N ASN A 125 -5.37 8.95 5.80
CA ASN A 125 -5.97 10.19 5.36
C ASN A 125 -7.30 10.42 6.07
N VAL A 126 -7.76 11.66 6.03
CA VAL A 126 -9.07 12.04 6.59
C VAL A 126 -9.89 12.73 5.52
N PRO A 127 -11.23 12.59 5.54
CA PRO A 127 -12.09 13.17 4.54
C PRO A 127 -11.92 14.69 4.46
N LEU A 128 -11.64 15.19 3.26
CA LEU A 128 -11.44 16.62 3.03
C LEU A 128 -12.53 17.19 2.11
N PHE A 129 -13.32 18.13 2.63
CA PHE A 129 -14.26 18.89 1.81
C PHE A 129 -13.52 19.74 0.76
N THR A 130 -14.05 19.76 -0.46
CA THR A 130 -13.53 20.56 -1.58
C THR A 130 -13.66 22.08 -1.39
N ARG A 131 -14.51 22.50 -0.44
CA ARG A 131 -14.76 23.90 -0.08
C ARG A 131 -14.79 24.04 1.43
N SER A 132 -14.26 25.15 1.93
CA SER A 132 -14.35 25.51 3.36
C SER A 132 -15.76 25.96 3.75
N GLU A 133 -16.52 26.51 2.82
CA GLU A 133 -17.89 26.98 3.04
C GLU A 133 -18.76 26.69 1.81
N TYR A 134 -20.04 26.37 2.07
CA TYR A 134 -21.06 26.18 1.06
C TYR A 134 -22.17 27.20 1.28
N THR A 135 -22.36 28.11 0.31
CA THR A 135 -23.42 29.12 0.35
C THR A 135 -24.35 28.92 -0.83
N VAL A 136 -25.65 28.94 -0.55
CA VAL A 136 -26.71 28.93 -1.55
C VAL A 136 -27.79 29.94 -1.16
N SER A 137 -28.36 30.62 -2.15
CA SER A 137 -29.52 31.49 -1.96
C SER A 137 -30.66 30.94 -2.79
N VAL A 138 -31.80 30.71 -2.13
CA VAL A 138 -33.00 30.15 -2.76
C VAL A 138 -34.23 31.01 -2.41
N PRO A 139 -35.22 31.09 -3.31
CA PRO A 139 -36.49 31.74 -2.98
C PRO A 139 -37.28 30.87 -2.00
N GLU A 140 -38.04 31.49 -1.09
CA GLU A 140 -38.80 30.77 -0.06
C GLU A 140 -39.88 29.84 -0.64
N ASN A 141 -40.44 30.21 -1.80
CA ASN A 141 -41.47 29.45 -2.51
C ASN A 141 -40.93 28.28 -3.36
N ILE A 142 -39.68 27.87 -3.12
CA ILE A 142 -39.09 26.72 -3.78
C ILE A 142 -39.89 25.44 -3.44
N PRO A 143 -40.18 24.55 -4.41
CA PRO A 143 -40.92 23.33 -4.12
C PRO A 143 -40.22 22.46 -3.06
N VAL A 144 -41.02 21.80 -2.22
CA VAL A 144 -40.51 20.78 -1.29
C VAL A 144 -39.86 19.63 -2.08
N GLY A 145 -38.75 19.11 -1.58
CA GLY A 145 -37.93 18.10 -2.24
C GLY A 145 -36.93 18.66 -3.24
N THR A 146 -36.81 20.00 -3.35
CA THR A 146 -35.83 20.59 -4.26
C THR A 146 -34.42 20.43 -3.70
N ARG A 147 -33.50 19.93 -4.53
CA ARG A 147 -32.08 19.87 -4.22
C ARG A 147 -31.47 21.28 -4.20
N LEU A 148 -30.87 21.65 -3.08
CA LEU A 148 -30.29 22.96 -2.84
C LEU A 148 -28.81 23.00 -3.21
N LEU A 149 -28.05 22.02 -2.72
CA LEU A 149 -26.62 21.89 -2.98
C LEU A 149 -26.17 20.43 -2.83
N THR A 150 -24.97 20.14 -3.33
CA THR A 150 -24.30 18.85 -3.15
C THR A 150 -22.97 19.12 -2.46
N LEU A 151 -22.76 18.51 -1.30
CA LEU A 151 -21.49 18.48 -0.61
C LEU A 151 -20.51 17.58 -1.36
N THR A 152 -19.24 17.93 -1.35
CA THR A 152 -18.21 17.09 -1.98
C THR A 152 -16.99 17.08 -1.09
N ALA A 153 -16.65 15.90 -0.59
CA ALA A 153 -15.39 15.60 0.07
C ALA A 153 -14.65 14.50 -0.69
N THR A 154 -13.35 14.38 -0.44
CA THR A 154 -12.48 13.36 -1.02
C THR A 154 -11.66 12.73 0.08
N ASP A 155 -11.46 11.43 -0.03
CA ASP A 155 -10.53 10.66 0.77
C ASP A 155 -9.76 9.74 -0.19
N PRO A 156 -8.41 9.80 -0.22
CA PRO A 156 -7.61 9.06 -1.18
C PRO A 156 -7.40 7.58 -0.79
N ASP A 157 -7.80 7.15 0.41
CA ASP A 157 -7.58 5.81 0.92
C ASP A 157 -8.39 4.75 0.14
N GLU A 158 -7.97 3.48 0.24
CA GLU A 158 -8.54 2.39 -0.56
C GLU A 158 -9.81 1.78 0.07
N GLY A 159 -10.84 1.62 -0.76
CA GLY A 159 -12.03 0.87 -0.38
C GLY A 159 -12.79 1.55 0.75
N ILE A 160 -13.01 0.84 1.86
CA ILE A 160 -13.81 1.35 2.98
C ILE A 160 -13.17 2.54 3.69
N ASN A 161 -11.83 2.64 3.64
CA ASN A 161 -11.07 3.74 4.23
C ASN A 161 -11.26 5.04 3.42
N GLY A 162 -11.56 4.94 2.11
CA GLY A 162 -11.91 6.09 1.28
C GLY A 162 -13.41 6.31 1.07
N GLU A 163 -14.27 5.41 1.59
CA GLU A 163 -15.72 5.45 1.35
C GLU A 163 -16.40 6.43 2.30
N LEU A 164 -16.96 7.51 1.72
CA LEU A 164 -17.47 8.64 2.50
C LEU A 164 -18.97 8.56 2.78
N THR A 165 -19.31 8.94 4.00
CA THR A 165 -20.67 9.26 4.42
C THR A 165 -20.78 10.70 4.93
N TYR A 166 -21.92 11.34 4.66
CA TYR A 166 -22.20 12.72 5.02
C TYR A 166 -23.31 12.80 6.08
N SER A 167 -23.14 13.67 7.07
CA SER A 167 -24.12 13.89 8.14
C SER A 167 -24.14 15.35 8.60
N PHE A 168 -25.22 15.74 9.29
CA PHE A 168 -25.23 16.99 10.04
C PHE A 168 -24.54 16.76 11.39
N ARG A 169 -23.64 17.67 11.77
CA ARG A 169 -22.91 17.58 13.04
C ARG A 169 -23.83 17.79 14.24
N ASN A 170 -24.70 18.78 14.12
CA ASN A 170 -25.70 19.13 15.12
C ASN A 170 -27.06 19.03 14.43
N GLU A 171 -27.81 17.99 14.75
CA GLU A 171 -29.21 17.86 14.33
C GLU A 171 -30.09 18.69 15.28
N GLU A 172 -30.06 20.01 15.14
CA GLU A 172 -31.12 20.83 15.73
C GLU A 172 -32.46 20.40 15.14
N ASP A 173 -33.50 20.25 15.97
CA ASP A 173 -34.83 19.78 15.54
C ASP A 173 -35.33 20.54 14.30
N LYS A 174 -35.05 21.86 14.24
CA LYS A 174 -35.42 22.69 13.09
C LYS A 174 -34.71 22.30 11.80
N ILE A 175 -33.42 21.95 11.86
CA ILE A 175 -32.64 21.57 10.66
C ILE A 175 -33.12 20.21 10.14
N SER A 176 -33.29 19.23 11.03
CA SER A 176 -33.73 17.88 10.66
C SER A 176 -35.19 17.82 10.20
N GLU A 177 -36.05 18.74 10.65
CA GLU A 177 -37.42 18.90 10.15
C GLU A 177 -37.47 19.62 8.79
N THR A 178 -36.56 20.57 8.53
CA THR A 178 -36.60 21.44 7.34
C THR A 178 -35.80 20.89 6.17
N PHE A 179 -34.68 20.19 6.42
CA PHE A 179 -33.75 19.73 5.39
C PHE A 179 -33.42 18.25 5.54
N LYS A 180 -33.13 17.62 4.41
CA LYS A 180 -32.59 16.27 4.33
C LYS A 180 -31.22 16.30 3.67
N LEU A 181 -30.27 15.60 4.27
CA LEU A 181 -28.98 15.29 3.67
C LEU A 181 -28.97 13.81 3.26
N ASP A 182 -28.69 13.54 1.99
CA ASP A 182 -28.39 12.19 1.53
C ASP A 182 -26.98 11.80 1.97
N SER A 183 -26.86 10.74 2.78
CA SER A 183 -25.59 10.35 3.39
C SER A 183 -24.55 9.87 2.39
N ASN A 184 -24.95 9.40 1.21
CA ASN A 184 -24.02 8.81 0.24
C ASN A 184 -23.71 9.79 -0.89
N LEU A 185 -24.71 10.58 -1.30
CA LEU A 185 -24.58 11.54 -2.39
C LEU A 185 -24.16 12.94 -1.91
N GLY A 186 -24.26 13.22 -0.62
CA GLY A 186 -23.99 14.54 -0.06
C GLY A 186 -25.02 15.59 -0.48
N GLU A 187 -26.19 15.19 -0.98
CA GLU A 187 -27.22 16.12 -1.49
C GLU A 187 -28.09 16.66 -0.36
N ILE A 188 -28.14 17.98 -0.23
CA ILE A 188 -29.06 18.67 0.67
C ILE A 188 -30.31 19.08 -0.11
N SER A 189 -31.48 18.74 0.42
CA SER A 189 -32.80 19.05 -0.17
C SER A 189 -33.78 19.53 0.89
N THR A 190 -34.85 20.22 0.46
CA THR A 190 -35.92 20.68 1.36
C THR A 190 -36.88 19.55 1.73
N LEU A 191 -37.20 19.41 3.02
CA LEU A 191 -38.28 18.56 3.54
C LEU A 191 -39.58 19.32 3.79
N GLN A 192 -39.47 20.63 4.04
CA GLN A 192 -40.60 21.53 4.26
C GLN A 192 -40.49 22.79 3.39
N SER A 193 -41.58 23.55 3.29
CA SER A 193 -41.56 24.87 2.69
C SER A 193 -40.71 25.82 3.53
N LEU A 194 -40.00 26.73 2.88
CA LEU A 194 -39.22 27.76 3.55
C LEU A 194 -40.08 29.00 3.76
N ASP A 195 -39.83 29.72 4.85
CA ASP A 195 -40.48 30.99 5.18
C ASP A 195 -39.40 31.99 5.59
N HIS A 196 -39.23 33.05 4.79
CA HIS A 196 -38.20 34.06 5.01
C HIS A 196 -38.46 34.89 6.28
N GLU A 197 -39.74 35.10 6.63
CA GLU A 197 -40.12 35.83 7.85
C GLU A 197 -39.83 35.02 9.11
N GLU A 198 -39.97 33.68 9.04
CA GLU A 198 -39.64 32.79 10.16
C GLU A 198 -38.13 32.60 10.31
N SER A 199 -37.39 32.41 9.22
CA SER A 199 -35.94 32.20 9.25
C SER A 199 -35.24 32.71 7.99
N ARG A 200 -34.43 33.75 8.18
CA ARG A 200 -33.70 34.40 7.08
C ARG A 200 -32.49 33.61 6.57
N PHE A 201 -31.92 32.75 7.42
CA PHE A 201 -30.81 31.87 7.08
C PHE A 201 -30.80 30.64 7.98
N TYR A 202 -30.21 29.57 7.47
CA TYR A 202 -29.93 28.35 8.21
C TYR A 202 -28.43 28.09 8.17
N LEU A 203 -27.81 27.95 9.35
CA LEU A 203 -26.41 27.56 9.47
C LEU A 203 -26.36 26.08 9.81
N MET A 204 -25.78 25.28 8.93
CA MET A 204 -25.67 23.83 9.09
C MET A 204 -24.19 23.46 9.20
N GLU A 205 -23.81 22.83 10.31
CA GLU A 205 -22.50 22.17 10.42
C GLU A 205 -22.63 20.77 9.81
N VAL A 206 -21.76 20.44 8.86
CA VAL A 206 -21.76 19.15 8.16
C VAL A 206 -20.44 18.41 8.41
N VAL A 207 -20.51 17.08 8.43
CA VAL A 207 -19.36 16.18 8.62
C VAL A 207 -19.31 15.23 7.44
N ALA A 208 -18.11 14.96 6.95
CA ALA A 208 -17.80 13.81 6.10
C ALA A 208 -16.96 12.84 6.95
N GLN A 209 -17.29 11.56 6.90
CA GLN A 209 -16.61 10.51 7.64
C GLN A 209 -16.39 9.31 6.71
N ASP A 210 -15.16 8.78 6.72
CA ASP A 210 -14.83 7.52 6.07
C ASP A 210 -15.39 6.31 6.85
N GLY A 211 -15.36 5.14 6.22
CA GLY A 211 -15.78 3.88 6.84
C GLY A 211 -14.64 3.12 7.54
N GLY A 212 -13.42 3.64 7.50
CA GLY A 212 -12.24 3.03 8.09
C GLY A 212 -12.22 3.13 9.61
N ALA A 213 -11.29 2.39 10.24
CA ALA A 213 -11.10 2.35 11.69
C ALA A 213 -9.71 2.84 12.09
#